data_AF-A0A3D3LI47-F1
#
_entry.id   AF-A0A3D3LI47-F1
#
_cell.length_a   1.000
_cell.length_b   1.000
_cell.length_c   1.000
_cell.angle_alpha   90.00
_cell.angle_beta   90.00
_cell.angle_gamma   90.00
#
_symmetry.space_group_name_H-M   'P 1'
#
loop_
_entity.id
_entity.type
_entity.pdbx_description
1 polymer ?
#
loop_
_entity_poly.entity_id
_entity_poly.type
_entity_poly.pdbx_seq_one_letter_code
_entity_poly.pdbx_strand_id
1 'polypeptide(L)' 'MQVSNPLTSSLKEDFELLCSAVRQAGDLSMRYFGQSPQHWEKEENQPVSEADIAVNDLLHQQLQTPRPDYGWLSEETPDE' A
#
# COMPACT_ATOMS: atom_id res chain seq x y z
N MET A 1 -5.40 17.21 -31.73
CA MET A 1 -4.34 16.71 -30.84
C MET A 1 -4.91 16.74 -29.43
N GLN A 2 -5.21 15.58 -28.87
CA GLN A 2 -5.77 15.48 -27.53
C GLN A 2 -4.57 15.47 -26.59
N VAL A 3 -4.35 16.59 -25.90
CA VAL A 3 -3.37 16.69 -24.83
C VAL A 3 -3.87 15.80 -23.70
N SER A 4 -3.24 14.65 -23.52
CA SER A 4 -3.45 13.77 -22.38
C SER A 4 -3.09 14.55 -21.13
N ASN A 5 -4.11 14.97 -20.38
CA ASN A 5 -3.93 15.54 -19.06
C ASN A 5 -3.56 14.37 -18.11
N PRO A 6 -2.37 14.36 -17.49
CA PRO A 6 -1.94 13.24 -16.64
C PRO A 6 -2.84 13.02 -15.40
N LEU A 7 -3.67 14.02 -15.05
CA LEU A 7 -4.48 14.05 -13.83
C LEU A 7 -5.88 13.41 -13.92
N THR A 8 -6.24 12.75 -15.03
CA THR A 8 -7.62 12.24 -15.21
C THR A 8 -7.67 10.73 -15.39
N SER A 9 -7.11 9.99 -14.43
CA SER A 9 -7.65 8.65 -14.17
C SER A 9 -9.05 8.84 -13.59
N SER A 10 -10.03 8.08 -14.08
CA SER A 10 -11.37 8.17 -13.52
C SER A 10 -11.39 7.58 -12.10
N LEU A 11 -12.20 8.14 -11.21
CA LEU A 11 -12.42 7.58 -9.87
C LEU A 11 -12.85 6.11 -9.90
N LYS A 12 -13.46 5.67 -11.02
CA LYS A 12 -13.82 4.28 -11.24
C LYS A 12 -12.58 3.39 -11.43
N GLU A 13 -11.63 3.82 -12.25
CA GLU A 13 -10.37 3.07 -12.46
C GLU A 13 -9.54 3.03 -11.18
N ASP A 14 -9.51 4.12 -10.42
CA ASP A 14 -8.83 4.15 -9.11
C ASP A 14 -9.50 3.22 -8.10
N PHE A 15 -10.83 3.19 -8.07
CA PHE A 15 -11.57 2.26 -7.23
C PHE A 15 -11.28 0.80 -7.60
N GLU A 16 -11.26 0.47 -8.89
CA GLU A 16 -10.94 -0.88 -9.38
C GLU A 16 -9.49 -1.28 -9.03
N LEU A 17 -8.54 -0.35 -9.18
CA LEU A 17 -7.14 -0.53 -8.80
C LEU A 17 -6.99 -0.78 -7.29
N LEU A 18 -7.59 0.08 -6.46
CA LEU A 18 -7.60 -0.07 -5.00
C LEU A 18 -8.19 -1.41 -4.57
N CYS A 19 -9.33 -1.79 -5.15
CA CYS A 19 -9.96 -3.08 -4.85
C CYS A 19 -9.07 -4.28 -5.21
N SER A 20 -8.27 -4.18 -6.26
CA SER A 20 -7.32 -5.23 -6.63
C SER A 20 -6.13 -5.27 -5.66
N ALA A 21 -5.52 -4.11 -5.38
CA ALA A 21 -4.35 -4.00 -4.52
C ALA A 21 -4.65 -4.44 -3.08
N VAL A 22 -5.79 -4.01 -2.51
CA VAL A 22 -6.20 -4.37 -1.15
C VAL A 22 -6.50 -5.86 -1.02
N ARG A 23 -7.06 -6.51 -2.04
CA ARG A 23 -7.24 -7.97 -2.01
C ARG A 23 -5.91 -8.71 -2.00
N GLN A 24 -4.95 -8.29 -2.83
CA GLN A 24 -3.60 -8.86 -2.85
C GLN A 24 -2.87 -8.64 -1.51
N ALA A 25 -3.03 -7.45 -0.91
CA ALA A 25 -2.50 -7.15 0.42
C ALA A 25 -3.10 -8.09 1.48
N GLY A 26 -4.43 -8.28 1.47
CA GLY A 26 -5.10 -9.22 2.37
C GLY A 26 -4.61 -10.66 2.21
N ASP A 27 -4.45 -11.13 0.97
CA ASP A 27 -3.89 -12.46 0.69
C ASP A 27 -2.45 -12.60 1.20
N LEU A 28 -1.64 -11.54 1.12
CA LEU A 28 -0.29 -11.48 1.68
C LEU A 28 -0.32 -11.51 3.21
N SER A 29 -1.13 -10.66 3.85
CA SER A 29 -1.28 -10.61 5.31
C SER A 29 -1.69 -11.97 5.88
N MET A 30 -2.59 -12.69 5.20
CA MET A 30 -3.05 -14.01 5.62
C MET A 30 -1.93 -15.07 5.67
N ARG A 31 -0.80 -14.87 4.97
CA ARG A 31 0.36 -15.77 5.06
C ARG A 31 1.09 -15.66 6.41
N TYR A 32 0.98 -14.51 7.07
CA TYR A 32 1.55 -14.27 8.39
C TYR A 32 0.58 -14.65 9.51
N PHE A 33 -0.72 -14.75 9.22
CA PHE A 33 -1.73 -15.12 10.21
C PHE A 33 -1.48 -16.53 10.77
N GLY A 34 -1.51 -16.64 12.11
CA GLY A 34 -1.22 -17.89 12.82
C GLY A 34 0.26 -18.29 12.81
N GLN A 35 1.15 -17.45 12.28
CA GLN A 35 2.60 -17.61 12.35
C GLN A 35 3.18 -16.78 13.50
N SER A 36 4.51 -16.71 13.58
CA SER A 36 5.23 -15.85 14.53
C SER A 36 6.14 -14.87 13.76
N PRO A 37 5.57 -13.90 13.02
CA PRO A 37 6.37 -12.89 12.33
C PRO A 37 7.20 -12.10 13.34
N GLN A 38 8.36 -11.62 12.89
CA GLN A 38 9.11 -10.66 13.67
C GLN A 38 8.29 -9.38 13.84
N HIS A 39 8.38 -8.79 15.03
CA HIS A 39 7.78 -7.51 15.33
C HIS A 39 8.75 -6.62 16.10
N TRP A 40 8.50 -5.32 16.02
CA TRP A 40 9.23 -4.25 16.66
C TRP A 40 8.23 -3.28 17.28
N GLU A 41 8.72 -2.39 18.13
CA GLU A 41 7.92 -1.34 18.75
C GLU A 41 8.52 -0.01 18.28
N LYS A 42 7.77 0.76 17.47
CA LYS A 42 8.24 2.06 16.94
C LYS A 42 8.26 3.12 18.03
N GLU A 43 7.18 3.16 18.79
CA GLU A 43 6.96 3.99 19.98
C GLU A 43 6.15 3.19 21.00
N GLU A 44 6.00 3.73 22.22
CA GLU A 44 5.22 3.08 23.28
C GLU A 44 3.80 2.74 22.79
N ASN A 45 3.47 1.44 22.78
CA ASN A 45 2.19 0.90 22.27
C ASN A 45 1.95 1.05 20.76
N GLN A 46 3.00 1.21 19.95
CA GLN A 46 2.92 1.18 18.48
C GLN A 46 3.72 -0.02 17.93
N PRO A 47 3.17 -1.25 18.01
CA PRO A 47 3.82 -2.42 17.44
C PRO A 47 3.72 -2.41 15.92
N VAL A 48 4.84 -2.77 15.27
CA VAL A 48 4.93 -3.02 13.83
C VAL A 48 5.47 -4.42 13.60
N SER A 49 4.96 -5.15 12.61
CA SER A 49 5.41 -6.49 12.25
C SER A 49 5.94 -6.56 10.82
N GLU A 50 6.60 -7.68 10.49
CA GLU A 50 6.97 -8.00 9.09
C GLU A 50 5.76 -7.98 8.16
N ALA A 51 4.57 -8.33 8.66
CA ALA A 51 3.35 -8.31 7.86
C ALA A 51 2.95 -6.87 7.48
N ASP A 52 3.07 -5.92 8.41
CA ASP A 52 2.72 -4.52 8.19
C ASP A 52 3.64 -3.89 7.13
N ILE A 53 4.95 -4.12 7.27
CA ILE A 53 5.96 -3.65 6.31
C ILE A 53 5.72 -4.28 4.92
N ALA A 54 5.51 -5.60 4.85
CA ALA A 54 5.30 -6.29 3.57
C ALA A 54 4.01 -5.82 2.86
N VAL A 55 2.95 -5.51 3.62
CA VAL A 55 1.72 -4.93 3.09
C VAL A 55 1.95 -3.51 2.58
N ASN A 56 2.66 -2.67 3.34
CA ASN A 56 3.02 -1.32 2.92
C ASN A 56 3.74 -1.35 1.57
N ASP A 57 4.79 -2.16 1.45
CA ASP A 57 5.61 -2.24 0.24
C ASP A 57 4.80 -2.73 -0.97
N LEU A 58 3.94 -3.74 -0.77
CA LEU A 58 3.06 -4.24 -1.82
C LEU A 58 2.08 -3.15 -2.28
N LEU A 59 1.42 -2.47 -1.35
CA LEU A 59 0.45 -1.42 -1.69
C LEU A 59 1.14 -0.24 -2.38
N HIS A 60 2.28 0.20 -1.86
CA HIS A 60 3.10 1.25 -2.46
C HIS A 60 3.44 0.89 -3.92
N GLN A 61 3.97 -0.31 -4.16
CA GLN A 61 4.32 -0.76 -5.50
C GLN A 61 3.09 -0.85 -6.43
N GLN A 62 2.01 -1.49 -5.98
CA GLN A 62 0.82 -1.75 -6.80
C GLN A 62 0.03 -0.47 -7.11
N LEU A 63 0.05 0.52 -6.22
CA LEU A 63 -0.70 1.76 -6.38
C LEU A 63 0.12 2.86 -7.08
N GLN A 64 1.40 3.03 -6.76
CA GLN A 64 2.22 4.05 -7.41
C GLN A 64 2.62 3.70 -8.84
N THR A 65 2.88 2.42 -9.15
CA THR A 65 3.31 2.05 -10.52
C THR A 65 2.29 2.49 -11.60
N PRO A 66 0.96 2.30 -11.40
CA PRO A 66 -0.05 2.79 -12.33
C PRO A 66 -0.45 4.25 -12.13
N ARG A 67 -0.03 4.89 -11.03
CA ARG A 67 -0.35 6.28 -10.64
C ARG A 67 0.91 7.02 -10.17
N PRO A 68 1.92 7.21 -11.05
CA PRO A 68 3.21 7.79 -10.65
C PRO A 68 3.11 9.24 -10.17
N ASP A 69 2.02 9.94 -10.50
CA ASP A 69 1.77 11.31 -10.08
C ASP A 69 1.09 11.40 -8.69
N TYR A 70 0.69 10.28 -8.08
CA TYR A 70 0.07 10.27 -6.75
C TYR A 70 1.14 10.23 -5.66
N GLY A 71 0.90 10.98 -4.58
CA GLY A 71 1.72 10.91 -3.37
C GLY A 71 1.48 9.61 -2.60
N TRP A 72 2.41 9.27 -1.71
CA TRP A 72 2.28 8.19 -0.75
C TRP A 72 2.41 8.72 0.66
N LEU A 73 1.43 8.39 1.51
CA LEU A 73 1.44 8.70 2.93
C LEU A 73 1.01 7.42 3.65
N SER A 74 1.88 6.89 4.50
CA SER A 74 1.68 5.62 5.19
C SER A 74 2.34 5.65 6.56
N GLU A 75 1.69 5.05 7.56
CA GLU A 75 2.23 4.89 8.92
C GLU A 75 3.56 4.11 8.94
N GLU A 76 3.78 3.28 7.93
CA GLU A 76 4.95 2.41 7.78
C GLU A 76 6.08 3.05 6.97
N THR A 77 5.89 4.26 6.46
CA THR A 77 6.89 5.00 5.70
C THR A 77 7.15 6.34 6.39
N PRO A 78 8.36 6.62 6.90
CA PRO A 78 8.68 7.92 7.47
C PRO A 78 8.44 9.03 6.45
N ASP A 79 7.86 10.15 6.89
CA ASP A 79 7.81 11.37 6.09
C ASP A 79 9.25 11.87 5.86
N GLU A 80 9.63 12.16 4.61
CA GLU A 80 10.92 12.78 4.27
C GLU A 80 11.04 14.22 4.80
#